data_AF-A0A383E8U0-F1
#
_entry.id   AF-A0A383E8U0-F1
#
_cell.length_a   1.000
_cell.length_b   1.000
_cell.length_c   1.000
_cell.angle_alpha   90.00
_cell.angle_beta   90.00
_cell.angle_gamma   90.00
#
_symmetry.space_group_name_H-M   'P 1'
#
loop_
_entity.id
_entity.type
_entity.pdbx_description
1 polymer ?
#
loop_
_entity_poly.entity_id
_entity_poly.type
_entity_poly.pdbx_seq_one_letter_code
_entity_poly.pdbx_strand_id
1 'polypeptide(L)'
;ILSDNCFQCHGPDSNKREADLRLDTRVGLFWGLDDYKVVAPGDLETSELYYRISHDDPEERMPPEEADRHLNDSEIAVIKTWISEGAEWTQHWSLVPPERPEMPVVSSPKWISNPIDAFVLARLDKENLSPSPQADPRILARRMHFDLTGLPPSVEATEAFIKTPSEKTTRRLFKSKAYGEKMAIRWLDAARYADTSGYQNDGWREMWRWRDWVIEAYNSNMRFDDFTVHQL
;
A
#
# COMPACT_ATOMS: atom_id res chain seq x y z
N ILE A 1 3.70 -17.22 -0.51
CA ILE A 1 4.16 -18.56 -0.95
C ILE A 1 4.94 -19.24 0.17
N LEU A 2 6.21 -18.90 0.44
CA LEU A 2 7.00 -19.60 1.48
C LEU A 2 6.43 -19.45 2.91
N SER A 3 5.91 -18.27 3.25
CA SER A 3 5.24 -18.03 4.54
C SER A 3 4.08 -18.98 4.79
N ASP A 4 3.38 -19.35 3.73
CA ASP A 4 2.11 -20.07 3.77
C ASP A 4 2.33 -21.58 3.70
N ASN A 5 3.33 -22.00 2.91
CA ASN A 5 3.54 -23.41 2.60
C ASN A 5 4.73 -24.04 3.35
N CYS A 6 5.65 -23.23 3.91
CA CYS A 6 6.92 -23.76 4.43
C CYS A 6 7.25 -23.34 5.87
N PHE A 7 6.82 -22.15 6.34
CA PHE A 7 7.28 -21.62 7.63
C PHE A 7 6.74 -22.36 8.86
N GLN A 8 5.74 -23.22 8.68
CA GLN A 8 5.25 -24.07 9.77
C GLN A 8 6.32 -25.06 10.26
N CYS A 9 7.12 -25.63 9.35
CA CYS A 9 8.20 -26.58 9.66
C CYS A 9 9.61 -25.98 9.44
N HIS A 10 9.76 -24.91 8.63
CA HIS A 10 11.06 -24.29 8.33
C HIS A 10 11.10 -22.78 8.61
N GLY A 11 10.35 -22.34 9.63
CA GLY A 11 10.22 -20.93 10.01
C GLY A 11 10.69 -20.63 11.45
N PRO A 12 10.16 -19.58 12.09
CA PRO A 12 10.72 -19.02 13.33
C PRO A 12 10.44 -19.85 14.60
N ASP A 13 9.45 -20.75 14.60
CA ASP A 13 9.14 -21.62 15.74
C ASP A 13 10.15 -22.76 15.86
N SER A 14 11.04 -22.71 16.85
CA SER A 14 12.05 -23.74 17.07
C SER A 14 11.49 -25.09 17.50
N ASN A 15 10.28 -25.13 18.07
CA ASN A 15 9.71 -26.39 18.58
C ASN A 15 9.13 -27.27 17.47
N LYS A 16 8.84 -26.67 16.30
CA LYS A 16 8.31 -27.36 15.11
C LYS A 16 9.32 -27.43 13.98
N ARG A 17 10.54 -26.93 14.20
CA ARG A 17 11.51 -26.76 13.14
C ARG A 17 12.15 -28.08 12.73
N GLU A 18 12.05 -28.37 11.45
CA GLU A 18 12.70 -29.52 10.83
C GLU A 18 14.01 -29.11 10.16
N ALA A 19 14.99 -30.01 10.23
CA ALA A 19 16.35 -29.85 9.67
C ALA A 19 17.08 -28.57 10.12
N ASP A 20 16.64 -27.93 11.22
CA ASP A 20 17.08 -26.60 11.66
C ASP A 20 17.00 -25.51 10.56
N LEU A 21 16.21 -25.75 9.50
CA LEU A 21 16.14 -24.90 8.33
C LEU A 21 15.31 -23.63 8.59
N ARG A 22 15.82 -22.48 8.14
CA ARG A 22 15.23 -21.15 8.34
C ARG A 22 14.98 -20.42 7.03
N LEU A 23 13.87 -20.74 6.36
CA LEU A 23 13.46 -20.05 5.14
C LEU A 23 12.98 -18.62 5.40
N ASP A 24 12.69 -18.27 6.65
CA ASP A 24 12.28 -16.93 7.09
C ASP A 24 13.44 -15.96 7.32
N THR A 25 14.69 -16.41 7.15
CA THR A 25 15.87 -15.57 7.35
C THR A 25 16.78 -15.59 6.12
N ARG A 26 17.44 -14.44 5.84
CA ARG A 26 18.42 -14.35 4.75
C ARG A 26 19.53 -15.39 4.89
N VAL A 27 20.04 -15.57 6.10
CA VAL A 27 21.14 -16.52 6.36
C VAL A 27 20.71 -17.95 6.09
N GLY A 28 19.54 -18.37 6.59
CA GLY A 28 19.05 -19.72 6.38
C GLY A 28 18.62 -20.00 4.94
N LEU A 29 18.00 -19.04 4.25
CA LEU A 29 17.55 -19.21 2.86
C LEU A 29 18.72 -19.42 1.88
N PHE A 30 19.87 -18.80 2.13
CA PHE A 30 21.07 -18.94 1.29
C PHE A 30 22.15 -19.81 1.94
N TRP A 31 21.81 -20.53 3.01
CA TRP A 31 22.74 -21.46 3.65
C TRP A 31 22.98 -22.67 2.74
N GLY A 32 24.21 -23.20 2.80
CA GLY A 32 24.60 -24.40 2.07
C GLY A 32 26.12 -24.53 1.95
N LEU A 33 26.53 -25.58 1.25
CA LEU A 33 27.91 -25.85 0.86
C LEU A 33 28.11 -25.51 -0.62
N ASP A 34 29.31 -25.68 -1.15
CA ASP A 34 29.60 -25.37 -2.56
C ASP A 34 28.81 -26.26 -3.54
N ASP A 35 28.51 -27.50 -3.14
CA ASP A 35 27.80 -28.48 -3.98
C ASP A 35 26.26 -28.40 -3.89
N TYR A 36 25.71 -27.73 -2.87
CA TYR A 36 24.28 -27.50 -2.73
C TYR A 36 23.96 -26.33 -1.80
N LYS A 37 22.95 -25.54 -2.15
CA LYS A 37 22.40 -24.48 -1.29
C LYS A 37 20.89 -24.62 -1.18
N VAL A 38 20.33 -24.16 -0.07
CA VAL A 38 18.87 -24.07 0.08
C VAL A 38 18.29 -23.29 -1.10
N VAL A 39 18.85 -22.10 -1.38
CA VAL A 39 18.67 -21.39 -2.64
C VAL A 39 20.03 -20.94 -3.14
N ALA A 40 20.37 -21.32 -4.37
CA ALA A 40 21.52 -20.83 -5.12
C ALA A 40 21.05 -19.73 -6.10
N PRO A 41 21.41 -18.45 -5.86
CA PRO A 41 21.07 -17.34 -6.76
C PRO A 41 21.47 -17.61 -8.22
N GLY A 42 20.49 -17.61 -9.13
CA GLY A 42 20.71 -17.79 -10.56
C GLY A 42 20.91 -19.24 -11.01
N ASP A 43 20.87 -20.21 -10.10
CA ASP A 43 21.14 -21.61 -10.39
C ASP A 43 20.06 -22.52 -9.79
N LEU A 44 19.24 -23.11 -10.65
CA LEU A 44 18.18 -24.03 -10.25
C LEU A 44 18.72 -25.41 -9.86
N GLU A 45 19.82 -25.85 -10.47
CA GLU A 45 20.35 -27.22 -10.29
C GLU A 45 20.95 -27.40 -8.89
N THR A 46 21.61 -26.36 -8.37
CA THR A 46 22.19 -26.38 -7.02
C THR A 46 21.25 -25.85 -5.94
N SER A 47 20.01 -25.47 -6.31
CA SER A 47 18.97 -24.98 -5.41
C SER A 47 18.09 -26.11 -4.88
N GLU A 48 18.39 -26.57 -3.66
CA GLU A 48 17.64 -27.63 -2.98
C GLU A 48 16.15 -27.29 -2.83
N LEU A 49 15.80 -26.02 -2.58
CA LEU A 49 14.41 -25.59 -2.50
C LEU A 49 13.65 -25.90 -3.79
N TYR A 50 14.26 -25.63 -4.95
CA TYR A 50 13.61 -25.89 -6.23
C TYR A 50 13.51 -27.38 -6.52
N TYR A 51 14.57 -28.14 -6.22
CA TYR A 51 14.57 -29.60 -6.30
C TYR A 51 13.40 -30.18 -5.50
N ARG A 52 13.27 -29.82 -4.22
CA ARG A 52 12.23 -30.32 -3.32
C ARG A 52 10.80 -29.98 -3.75
N ILE A 53 10.54 -28.75 -4.20
CA ILE A 53 9.17 -28.37 -4.60
C ILE A 53 8.74 -28.92 -5.96
N SER A 54 9.69 -29.43 -6.77
CA SER A 54 9.42 -29.94 -8.12
C SER A 54 9.72 -31.42 -8.30
N HIS A 55 10.16 -32.12 -7.24
CA HIS A 55 10.56 -33.52 -7.31
C HIS A 55 9.37 -34.45 -7.60
N ASP A 56 9.54 -35.48 -8.42
CA ASP A 56 8.45 -36.42 -8.77
C ASP A 56 8.11 -37.42 -7.65
N ASP A 57 9.10 -37.80 -6.85
CA ASP A 57 8.93 -38.70 -5.70
C ASP A 57 8.24 -37.98 -4.52
N PRO A 58 7.06 -38.45 -4.06
CA PRO A 58 6.35 -37.86 -2.92
C PRO A 58 7.17 -37.82 -1.61
N GLU A 59 8.07 -38.79 -1.40
CA GLU A 59 8.89 -38.86 -0.17
C GLU A 59 9.99 -37.79 -0.14
N GLU A 60 10.43 -37.31 -1.30
CA GLU A 60 11.43 -36.26 -1.44
C GLU A 60 10.78 -34.88 -1.63
N ARG A 61 9.51 -34.84 -2.03
CA ARG A 61 8.78 -33.61 -2.35
C ARG A 61 8.44 -32.83 -1.08
N MET A 62 8.61 -31.51 -1.17
CA MET A 62 8.14 -30.58 -0.12
C MET A 62 7.09 -29.62 -0.68
N PRO A 63 6.03 -29.30 0.08
CA PRO A 63 5.65 -29.89 1.36
C PRO A 63 5.29 -31.39 1.26
N PRO A 64 5.43 -32.17 2.35
CA PRO A 64 5.03 -33.59 2.38
C PRO A 64 3.54 -33.77 2.10
N GLU A 65 3.12 -34.97 1.67
CA GLU A 65 1.73 -35.25 1.27
C GLU A 65 0.72 -34.99 2.41
N GLU A 66 1.12 -35.21 3.66
CA GLU A 66 0.33 -34.95 4.86
C GLU A 66 0.22 -33.46 5.24
N ALA A 67 0.91 -32.56 4.54
CA ALA A 67 0.84 -31.13 4.82
C ALA A 67 -0.51 -30.53 4.42
N ASP A 68 -1.04 -29.62 5.25
CA ASP A 68 -2.32 -28.95 4.99
C ASP A 68 -2.32 -28.10 3.71
N ARG A 69 -1.14 -27.69 3.21
CA ARG A 69 -0.98 -26.79 2.06
C ARG A 69 0.14 -27.28 1.16
N HIS A 70 -0.11 -27.20 -0.15
CA HIS A 70 0.82 -27.59 -1.20
C HIS A 70 0.96 -26.43 -2.19
N LEU A 71 2.12 -26.32 -2.82
CA LEU A 71 2.31 -25.37 -3.90
C LEU A 71 1.56 -25.83 -5.14
N ASN A 72 0.94 -24.88 -5.84
CA ASN A 72 0.45 -25.12 -7.20
C ASN A 72 1.52 -24.76 -8.25
N ASP A 73 1.29 -25.18 -9.50
CA ASP A 73 2.23 -24.96 -10.61
C ASP A 73 2.62 -23.49 -10.80
N SER A 74 1.68 -22.55 -10.58
CA SER A 74 1.97 -21.11 -10.72
C SER A 74 2.89 -20.60 -9.61
N GLU A 75 2.75 -21.11 -8.39
CA GLU A 75 3.63 -20.76 -7.27
C GLU A 75 5.05 -21.34 -7.47
N ILE A 76 5.14 -22.58 -7.95
CA ILE A 76 6.42 -23.20 -8.32
C ILE A 76 7.10 -22.40 -9.43
N ALA A 77 6.34 -21.99 -10.46
CA ALA A 77 6.87 -21.18 -11.56
C ALA A 77 7.38 -19.79 -11.09
N VAL A 78 6.70 -19.17 -10.12
CA VAL A 78 7.16 -17.92 -9.50
C VAL A 78 8.48 -18.14 -8.76
N ILE A 79 8.61 -19.19 -7.95
CA ILE A 79 9.86 -19.50 -7.23
C ILE A 79 10.98 -19.80 -8.23
N LYS A 80 10.71 -20.61 -9.26
CA LYS A 80 11.66 -20.90 -10.34
C LYS A 80 12.20 -19.64 -10.99
N THR A 81 11.30 -18.73 -11.36
CA THR A 81 11.66 -17.46 -12.02
C THR A 81 12.51 -16.62 -11.09
N TRP A 82 12.06 -16.44 -9.84
CA TRP A 82 12.79 -15.67 -8.84
C TRP A 82 14.21 -16.23 -8.58
N ILE A 83 14.39 -17.55 -8.48
CA ILE A 83 15.72 -18.16 -8.34
C ILE A 83 16.56 -17.87 -9.58
N SER A 84 16.00 -18.08 -10.78
CA SER A 84 16.70 -17.85 -12.06
C SER A 84 17.13 -16.39 -12.25
N GLU A 85 16.37 -15.44 -11.70
CA GLU A 85 16.66 -14.00 -11.72
C GLU A 85 17.68 -13.56 -10.67
N GLY A 86 18.27 -14.50 -9.91
CA GLY A 86 19.29 -14.22 -8.91
C GLY A 86 18.78 -14.21 -7.47
N ALA A 87 17.57 -14.69 -7.22
CA ALA A 87 17.02 -14.93 -5.89
C ALA A 87 17.18 -13.72 -4.95
N GLU A 88 16.90 -12.50 -5.41
CA GLU A 88 17.17 -11.30 -4.61
C GLU A 88 16.35 -11.33 -3.30
N TRP A 89 17.05 -11.24 -2.16
CA TRP A 89 16.40 -11.08 -0.86
C TRP A 89 16.15 -9.61 -0.58
N THR A 90 14.88 -9.25 -0.52
CA THR A 90 14.41 -7.92 -0.15
C THR A 90 13.77 -7.94 1.23
N GLN A 91 13.93 -6.86 2.00
CA GLN A 91 13.09 -6.63 3.16
C GLN A 91 11.65 -6.37 2.72
N HIS A 92 10.68 -6.61 3.61
CA HIS A 92 9.30 -6.25 3.35
C HIS A 92 9.21 -4.75 3.03
N TRP A 93 8.53 -4.39 1.94
CA TRP A 93 8.52 -3.02 1.38
C TRP A 93 8.15 -1.95 2.41
N SER A 94 7.31 -2.29 3.40
CA SER A 94 6.88 -1.37 4.46
C SER A 94 7.95 -1.09 5.53
N LEU A 95 9.03 -1.87 5.57
CA LEU A 95 10.15 -1.72 6.51
C LEU A 95 11.37 -1.09 5.86
N VAL A 96 11.34 -0.87 4.54
CA VAL A 96 12.39 -0.17 3.81
C VAL A 96 12.03 1.32 3.79
N PRO A 97 12.91 2.22 4.28
CA PRO A 97 12.66 3.65 4.18
C PRO A 97 12.46 4.07 2.72
N PRO A 98 11.42 4.85 2.40
CA PRO A 98 11.20 5.30 1.03
C PRO A 98 12.31 6.27 0.62
N GLU A 99 12.97 5.98 -0.50
CA GLU A 99 13.95 6.87 -1.11
C GLU A 99 13.28 7.78 -2.14
N ARG A 100 13.78 9.02 -2.26
CA ARG A 100 13.25 9.97 -3.25
C ARG A 100 13.78 9.59 -4.64
N PRO A 101 12.93 9.16 -5.59
CA PRO A 101 13.39 8.80 -6.92
C PRO A 101 13.88 10.03 -7.70
N GLU A 102 14.77 9.80 -8.65
CA GLU A 102 15.13 10.83 -9.63
C GLU A 102 13.92 11.19 -10.50
N MET A 103 13.83 12.47 -10.86
CA MET A 103 12.73 12.95 -11.69
C MET A 103 12.95 12.49 -13.14
N PRO A 104 11.93 11.90 -13.80
CA PRO A 104 12.08 11.44 -15.17
C PRO A 104 12.29 12.62 -16.14
N VAL A 105 13.04 12.37 -17.21
CA VAL A 105 13.16 13.29 -18.34
C VAL A 105 11.90 13.16 -19.20
N VAL A 106 11.23 14.27 -19.46
CA VAL A 106 9.92 14.29 -20.14
C VAL A 106 9.93 15.22 -21.36
N SER A 107 9.00 14.96 -22.27
CA SER A 107 8.86 15.71 -23.53
C SER A 107 8.56 17.20 -23.34
N SER A 108 7.79 17.56 -22.30
CA SER A 108 7.26 18.91 -22.09
C SER A 108 7.51 19.46 -20.68
N PRO A 109 8.75 19.88 -20.35
CA PRO A 109 9.09 20.36 -19.00
C PRO A 109 8.27 21.57 -18.53
N LYS A 110 7.76 22.39 -19.46
CA LYS A 110 6.94 23.58 -19.12
C LYS A 110 5.54 23.25 -18.58
N TRP A 111 5.05 22.03 -18.79
CA TRP A 111 3.76 21.58 -18.27
C TRP A 111 3.84 21.16 -16.79
N ILE A 112 5.04 20.81 -16.32
CA ILE A 112 5.28 20.42 -14.93
C ILE A 112 5.05 21.62 -14.02
N SER A 113 4.07 21.50 -13.13
CA SER A 113 3.84 22.45 -12.02
C SER A 113 4.42 21.94 -10.70
N ASN A 114 4.50 20.62 -10.53
CA ASN A 114 5.11 19.96 -9.38
C ASN A 114 5.81 18.64 -9.79
N PRO A 115 6.69 18.06 -8.96
CA PRO A 115 7.45 16.87 -9.34
C PRO A 115 6.61 15.64 -9.72
N ILE A 116 5.38 15.50 -9.21
CA ILE A 116 4.48 14.38 -9.56
C ILE A 116 4.08 14.46 -11.04
N ASP A 117 3.93 15.67 -11.58
CA ASP A 117 3.55 15.90 -12.98
C ASP A 117 4.59 15.31 -13.93
N ALA A 118 5.87 15.25 -13.54
CA ALA A 118 6.92 14.62 -14.34
C ALA A 118 6.69 13.10 -14.47
N PHE A 119 6.30 12.42 -13.39
CA PHE A 119 6.00 10.99 -13.43
C PHE A 119 4.73 10.69 -14.23
N VAL A 120 3.71 11.54 -14.11
CA VAL A 120 2.48 11.43 -14.93
C VAL A 120 2.81 11.62 -16.40
N LEU A 121 3.59 12.66 -16.74
CA LEU A 121 3.95 12.95 -18.12
C LEU A 121 4.85 11.87 -18.72
N ALA A 122 5.81 11.32 -17.95
CA ALA A 122 6.62 10.19 -18.40
C ALA A 122 5.76 8.97 -18.76
N ARG A 123 4.70 8.70 -17.98
CA ARG A 123 3.75 7.62 -18.29
C ARG A 123 2.93 7.93 -19.54
N LEU A 124 2.47 9.17 -19.72
CA LEU A 124 1.74 9.60 -20.90
C LEU A 124 2.61 9.52 -22.17
N ASP A 125 3.85 10.01 -22.10
CA ASP A 125 4.84 9.95 -23.18
C ASP A 125 5.07 8.49 -23.64
N LYS A 126 5.24 7.55 -22.69
CA LYS A 126 5.38 6.11 -22.99
C LYS A 126 4.18 5.53 -23.74
N GLU A 127 2.98 6.02 -23.46
CA GLU A 127 1.72 5.57 -24.08
C GLU A 127 1.32 6.43 -25.29
N ASN A 128 2.16 7.37 -25.72
CA ASN A 128 1.88 8.33 -26.79
C ASN A 128 0.59 9.15 -26.57
N LEU A 129 0.31 9.50 -25.32
CA LEU A 129 -0.84 10.32 -24.92
C LEU A 129 -0.39 11.74 -24.55
N SER A 130 -1.28 12.71 -24.75
CA SER A 130 -1.08 14.09 -24.32
C SER A 130 -1.95 14.41 -23.12
N PRO A 131 -1.52 15.31 -22.20
CA PRO A 131 -2.36 15.76 -21.10
C PRO A 131 -3.66 16.40 -21.60
N SER A 132 -4.75 16.13 -20.88
CA SER A 132 -6.03 16.81 -21.12
C SER A 132 -5.93 18.31 -20.86
N PRO A 133 -6.68 19.15 -21.60
CA PRO A 133 -6.75 20.57 -21.30
C PRO A 133 -7.31 20.81 -19.89
N GLN A 134 -6.90 21.92 -19.27
CA GLN A 134 -7.41 22.31 -17.97
C GLN A 134 -8.91 22.57 -18.04
N ALA A 135 -9.65 22.05 -17.06
CA ALA A 135 -11.09 22.24 -16.97
C ALA A 135 -11.46 23.72 -16.67
N ASP A 136 -12.69 24.10 -17.05
CA ASP A 136 -13.23 25.45 -16.77
C ASP A 136 -13.11 25.79 -15.26
N PRO A 137 -12.73 27.03 -14.90
CA PRO A 137 -12.58 27.44 -13.50
C PRO A 137 -13.82 27.17 -12.62
N ARG A 138 -15.04 27.20 -13.18
CA ARG A 138 -16.28 26.85 -12.46
C ARG A 138 -16.32 25.37 -12.09
N ILE A 139 -15.88 24.50 -13.01
CA ILE A 139 -15.79 23.05 -12.77
C ILE A 139 -14.75 22.78 -11.69
N LEU A 140 -13.60 23.45 -11.76
CA LEU A 140 -12.54 23.33 -10.75
C LEU A 140 -13.01 23.79 -9.37
N ALA A 141 -13.69 24.95 -9.28
CA ALA A 141 -14.29 25.42 -8.04
C ALA A 141 -15.27 24.39 -7.45
N ARG A 142 -16.16 23.84 -8.29
CA ARG A 142 -17.12 22.82 -7.86
C ARG A 142 -16.44 21.55 -7.35
N ARG A 143 -15.47 21.01 -8.09
CA ARG A 143 -14.72 19.79 -7.69
C ARG A 143 -14.01 20.00 -6.36
N MET A 144 -13.24 21.08 -6.25
CA MET A 144 -12.48 21.41 -5.06
C MET A 144 -13.36 21.53 -3.80
N HIS A 145 -14.52 22.17 -3.92
CA HIS A 145 -15.46 22.28 -2.81
C HIS A 145 -16.04 20.92 -2.40
N PHE A 146 -16.51 20.09 -3.35
CA PHE A 146 -17.00 18.76 -2.99
C PHE A 146 -15.93 17.84 -2.41
N ASP A 147 -14.71 17.92 -2.93
CA ASP A 147 -13.61 17.08 -2.48
C ASP A 147 -13.17 17.47 -1.07
N LEU A 148 -13.02 18.77 -0.80
CA LEU A 148 -12.50 19.27 0.47
C LEU A 148 -13.56 19.44 1.55
N THR A 149 -14.80 19.80 1.21
CA THR A 149 -15.84 20.11 2.21
C THR A 149 -17.10 19.28 2.06
N GLY A 150 -17.25 18.48 0.99
CA GLY A 150 -18.47 17.72 0.73
C GLY A 150 -19.67 18.57 0.31
N LEU A 151 -19.51 19.89 0.19
CA LEU A 151 -20.57 20.83 -0.10
C LEU A 151 -20.30 21.55 -1.42
N PRO A 152 -21.34 21.99 -2.17
CA PRO A 152 -21.14 22.83 -3.34
C PRO A 152 -20.59 24.23 -2.96
N PRO A 153 -19.91 24.93 -3.88
CA PRO A 153 -19.53 26.32 -3.67
C PRO A 153 -20.76 27.25 -3.69
N SER A 154 -20.69 28.35 -2.94
CA SER A 154 -21.64 29.47 -3.11
C SER A 154 -21.38 30.20 -4.44
N VAL A 155 -22.33 31.03 -4.87
CA VAL A 155 -22.18 31.86 -6.07
C VAL A 155 -20.97 32.79 -5.91
N GLU A 156 -20.86 33.46 -4.76
CA GLU A 156 -19.78 34.41 -4.45
C GLU A 156 -18.42 33.70 -4.39
N ALA A 157 -18.36 32.49 -3.81
CA ALA A 157 -17.14 31.69 -3.76
C ALA A 157 -16.69 31.28 -5.17
N THR A 158 -17.65 30.90 -6.02
CA THR A 158 -17.38 30.54 -7.42
C THR A 158 -16.87 31.75 -8.21
N GLU A 159 -17.51 32.91 -8.09
CA GLU A 159 -17.08 34.14 -8.76
C GLU A 159 -15.70 34.61 -8.29
N ALA A 160 -15.41 34.51 -7.00
CA ALA A 160 -14.08 34.80 -6.45
C ALA A 160 -13.02 33.86 -7.01
N PHE A 161 -13.33 32.55 -7.13
CA PHE A 161 -12.43 31.56 -7.70
C PHE A 161 -12.16 31.81 -9.19
N ILE A 162 -13.18 32.16 -9.98
CA ILE A 162 -13.01 32.47 -11.41
C ILE A 162 -12.08 33.67 -11.61
N LYS A 163 -12.23 34.72 -10.78
CA LYS A 163 -11.42 35.95 -10.89
C LYS A 163 -9.96 35.71 -10.50
N THR A 164 -9.71 34.89 -9.48
CA THR A 164 -8.36 34.63 -8.98
C THR A 164 -8.23 33.18 -8.52
N PRO A 165 -8.12 32.23 -9.47
CA PRO A 165 -7.90 30.82 -9.14
C PRO A 165 -6.50 30.72 -8.56
N SER A 166 -6.42 30.68 -7.23
CA SER A 166 -5.15 30.71 -6.51
C SER A 166 -5.23 29.79 -5.30
N GLU A 167 -4.06 29.34 -4.88
CA GLU A 167 -3.87 28.55 -3.67
C GLU A 167 -4.51 29.20 -2.43
N LYS A 168 -4.56 30.53 -2.39
CA LYS A 168 -5.22 31.30 -1.32
C LYS A 168 -6.71 30.99 -1.21
N THR A 169 -7.40 30.79 -2.34
CA THR A 169 -8.82 30.43 -2.36
C THR A 169 -9.02 29.01 -1.81
N THR A 170 -8.15 28.07 -2.18
CA THR A 170 -8.14 26.70 -1.63
C THR A 170 -7.86 26.69 -0.12
N ARG A 171 -6.90 27.51 0.35
CA ARG A 171 -6.55 27.62 1.78
C ARG A 171 -7.71 28.03 2.68
N ARG A 172 -8.75 28.68 2.15
CA ARG A 172 -9.96 29.01 2.92
C ARG A 172 -10.82 27.78 3.19
N LEU A 173 -10.84 26.80 2.28
CA LEU A 173 -11.64 25.59 2.42
C LEU A 173 -11.12 24.70 3.54
N PHE A 174 -9.79 24.56 3.65
CA PHE A 174 -9.12 23.87 4.75
C PHE A 174 -9.43 24.45 6.14
N LYS A 175 -9.86 25.72 6.22
CA LYS A 175 -10.24 26.39 7.46
C LYS A 175 -11.73 26.30 7.77
N SER A 176 -12.52 25.71 6.90
CA SER A 176 -13.96 25.56 7.11
C SER A 176 -14.25 24.38 8.02
N LYS A 177 -15.29 24.46 8.87
CA LYS A 177 -15.71 23.32 9.71
C LYS A 177 -16.05 22.07 8.91
N ALA A 178 -16.67 22.28 7.74
CA ALA A 178 -17.06 21.23 6.80
C ALA A 178 -15.85 20.45 6.26
N TYR A 179 -14.63 20.99 6.32
CA TYR A 179 -13.42 20.27 5.95
C TYR A 179 -13.19 19.06 6.87
N GLY A 180 -13.13 19.27 8.19
CA GLY A 180 -12.96 18.17 9.14
C GLY A 180 -14.09 17.15 9.06
N GLU A 181 -15.34 17.62 8.90
CA GLU A 181 -16.50 16.74 8.72
C GLU A 181 -16.34 15.85 7.47
N LYS A 182 -15.94 16.43 6.33
CA LYS A 182 -15.72 15.69 5.09
C LYS A 182 -14.56 14.69 5.19
N MET A 183 -13.44 15.12 5.75
CA MET A 183 -12.23 14.29 5.83
C MET A 183 -12.36 13.15 6.84
N ALA A 184 -13.06 13.39 7.96
CA ALA A 184 -13.27 12.38 8.99
C ALA A 184 -14.06 11.16 8.51
N ILE A 185 -14.95 11.31 7.51
CA ILE A 185 -15.79 10.22 7.00
C ILE A 185 -14.97 8.98 6.66
N ARG A 186 -13.83 9.13 5.97
CA ARG A 186 -12.99 7.99 5.56
C ARG A 186 -12.39 7.25 6.75
N TRP A 187 -11.99 7.99 7.77
CA TRP A 187 -11.43 7.40 8.99
C TRP A 187 -12.50 6.70 9.82
N LEU A 188 -13.64 7.36 10.00
CA LEU A 188 -14.78 6.83 10.74
C LEU A 188 -15.32 5.55 10.09
N ASP A 189 -15.38 5.51 8.75
CA ASP A 189 -15.76 4.31 7.99
C ASP A 189 -14.74 3.16 8.19
N ALA A 190 -13.44 3.45 8.08
CA ALA A 190 -12.39 2.46 8.34
C ALA A 190 -12.44 1.89 9.77
N ALA A 191 -12.79 2.73 10.75
CA ALA A 191 -12.98 2.35 12.14
C ALA A 191 -14.36 1.74 12.43
N ARG A 192 -15.22 1.58 11.42
CA ARG A 192 -16.58 1.05 11.51
C ARG A 192 -17.46 1.82 12.51
N TYR A 193 -17.29 3.14 12.56
CA TYR A 193 -18.14 4.02 13.33
C TYR A 193 -19.58 3.97 12.82
N ALA A 194 -20.53 3.82 13.73
CA ALA A 194 -21.96 3.96 13.43
C ALA A 194 -22.67 4.51 14.66
N ASP A 195 -23.46 5.57 14.50
CA ASP A 195 -24.26 6.17 15.58
C ASP A 195 -25.29 5.18 16.18
N THR A 196 -25.56 4.07 15.49
CA THR A 196 -26.51 3.02 15.90
C THR A 196 -25.82 1.66 15.96
N SER A 197 -26.41 0.72 16.70
CA SER A 197 -26.00 -0.70 16.68
C SER A 197 -26.69 -1.50 15.56
N GLY A 198 -27.57 -0.85 14.80
CA GLY A 198 -28.33 -1.45 13.72
C GLY A 198 -29.63 -2.14 14.17
N TYR A 199 -30.20 -2.97 13.30
CA TYR A 199 -31.61 -3.37 13.35
C TYR A 199 -32.04 -4.23 14.56
N GLN A 200 -31.17 -5.09 15.10
CA GLN A 200 -31.62 -6.10 16.08
C GLN A 200 -31.53 -5.67 17.55
N ASN A 201 -30.64 -4.74 17.89
CA ASN A 201 -30.49 -4.26 19.27
C ASN A 201 -29.87 -2.86 19.28
N ASP A 202 -30.68 -1.85 18.94
CA ASP A 202 -30.24 -0.45 18.86
C ASP A 202 -30.34 0.27 20.21
N GLY A 203 -29.48 -0.14 21.13
CA GLY A 203 -29.35 0.52 22.44
C GLY A 203 -28.67 1.90 22.34
N TRP A 204 -28.82 2.69 23.41
CA TRP A 204 -28.16 3.99 23.55
C TRP A 204 -26.64 3.91 23.39
N ARG A 205 -26.07 4.91 22.72
CA ARG A 205 -24.65 4.96 22.33
C ARG A 205 -24.08 6.37 22.52
N GLU A 206 -22.89 6.46 23.11
CA GLU A 206 -22.27 7.74 23.50
C GLU A 206 -20.92 8.02 22.82
N MET A 207 -20.48 7.16 21.89
CA MET A 207 -19.20 7.30 21.21
C MET A 207 -19.16 8.46 20.18
N TRP A 208 -20.24 9.22 20.01
CA TRP A 208 -20.26 10.42 19.16
C TRP A 208 -19.23 11.46 19.58
N ARG A 209 -18.82 11.48 20.86
CA ARG A 209 -17.72 12.33 21.33
C ARG A 209 -16.40 12.02 20.62
N TRP A 210 -16.17 10.75 20.33
CA TRP A 210 -14.99 10.31 19.58
C TRP A 210 -15.07 10.74 18.11
N ARG A 211 -16.25 10.65 17.47
CA ARG A 211 -16.49 11.22 16.14
C ARG A 211 -16.14 12.71 16.09
N ASP A 212 -16.67 13.47 17.03
CA ASP A 212 -16.44 14.92 17.10
C ASP A 212 -14.96 15.24 17.35
N TRP A 213 -14.28 14.44 18.18
CA TRP A 213 -12.83 14.56 18.37
C TRP A 213 -12.05 14.27 17.09
N VAL A 214 -12.40 13.25 16.31
CA VAL A 214 -11.75 12.95 15.02
C VAL A 214 -11.95 14.11 14.03
N ILE A 215 -13.16 14.67 13.97
CA ILE A 215 -13.45 15.86 13.14
C ILE A 215 -12.55 17.04 13.53
N GLU A 216 -12.39 17.28 14.84
CA GLU A 216 -11.53 18.36 15.34
C GLU A 216 -10.04 18.09 15.08
N ALA A 217 -9.59 16.84 15.14
CA ALA A 217 -8.22 16.48 14.79
C ALA A 217 -7.88 16.86 13.33
N TYR A 218 -8.81 16.66 12.40
CA TYR A 218 -8.64 17.14 11.02
C TYR A 218 -8.65 18.68 10.92
N ASN A 219 -9.60 19.35 11.60
CA ASN A 219 -9.72 20.82 11.55
C ASN A 219 -8.49 21.54 12.16
N SER A 220 -7.90 20.97 13.21
CA SER A 220 -6.69 21.47 13.85
C SER A 220 -5.40 21.08 13.11
N ASN A 221 -5.51 20.27 12.06
CA ASN A 221 -4.37 19.71 11.32
C ASN A 221 -3.39 18.99 12.26
N MET A 222 -3.94 18.15 13.15
CA MET A 222 -3.17 17.32 14.07
C MET A 222 -2.21 16.41 13.28
N ARG A 223 -0.97 16.28 13.76
CA ARG A 223 0.00 15.39 13.12
C ARG A 223 -0.48 13.95 13.23
N PHE A 224 -0.20 13.15 12.20
CA PHE A 224 -0.68 11.77 12.16
C PHE A 224 -0.09 10.90 13.28
N ASP A 225 1.16 11.13 13.67
CA ASP A 225 1.79 10.44 14.81
C ASP A 225 1.06 10.71 16.12
N ASP A 226 0.81 11.99 16.44
CA ASP A 226 0.02 12.39 17.62
C ASP A 226 -1.40 11.78 17.57
N PHE A 227 -2.05 11.84 16.41
CA PHE A 227 -3.38 11.28 16.20
C PHE A 227 -3.42 9.78 16.49
N THR A 228 -2.43 9.01 16.02
CA THR A 228 -2.37 7.56 16.28
C THR A 228 -2.10 7.24 17.75
N VAL A 229 -1.27 8.01 18.43
CA VAL A 229 -0.99 7.82 19.87
C VAL A 229 -2.25 8.05 20.72
N HIS A 230 -3.07 9.03 20.38
CA HIS A 230 -4.33 9.30 21.07
C HIS A 230 -5.40 8.19 20.91
N GLN A 231 -5.17 7.22 20.03
CA GLN A 231 -6.12 6.13 19.71
C GLN A 231 -5.72 4.79 20.38
N LEU A 232 -4.62 4.75 21.13
CA LEU A 232 -4.14 3.58 21.90
C LEU A 232 -4.84 3.47 23.26
#